data_AF-A0A1F2ZLR1-F1
#
_entry.id   AF-A0A1F2ZLR1-F1
#
_cell.length_a   1.000
_cell.length_b   1.000
_cell.length_c   1.000
_cell.angle_alpha   90.00
_cell.angle_beta   90.00
_cell.angle_gamma   90.00
#
_symmetry.space_group_name_H-M   'P 1'
#
loop_
_entity.id
_entity.type
_entity.pdbx_description
1 polymer ?
#
loop_
_entity_poly.entity_id
_entity_poly.type
_entity_poly.pdbx_seq_one_letter_code
_entity_poly.pdbx_strand_id
1 'polypeptide(L)'
;MKEIFFCATLILLKSISAMAWSGYDYDNKTEVDIGPGNLVREGLMIQFYDNKDDNYHTAKVLFMQSAAGGTEIQLHDLDTNKDRTFIMYD
;
A
#
# COMPACT_ATOMS: atom_id res chain seq x y z
N MET A 1 -34.02 17.64 39.09
CA MET A 1 -32.63 17.69 39.61
C MET A 1 -32.19 16.25 39.76
N LYS A 2 -31.09 15.73 39.20
CA LYS A 2 -29.91 16.34 38.60
C LYS A 2 -29.15 15.20 37.88
N GLU A 3 -28.76 15.48 36.64
CA GLU A 3 -27.70 14.91 35.78
C GLU A 3 -27.53 13.39 35.54
N ILE A 4 -27.74 13.01 34.27
CA ILE A 4 -27.27 11.76 33.64
C ILE A 4 -25.80 11.97 33.29
N PHE A 5 -24.89 11.18 33.88
CA PHE A 5 -23.48 11.15 33.47
C PHE A 5 -23.32 10.29 32.20
N PHE A 6 -23.36 10.91 31.04
CA PHE A 6 -22.96 10.30 29.77
C PHE A 6 -21.48 10.63 29.52
N CYS A 7 -20.57 9.78 29.99
CA CYS A 7 -19.15 9.87 29.66
C CYS A 7 -18.94 9.46 28.20
N ALA A 8 -19.11 10.40 27.27
CA ALA A 8 -18.78 10.21 25.87
C ALA A 8 -17.24 10.13 25.71
N THR A 9 -16.72 8.91 25.60
CA THR A 9 -15.32 8.67 25.22
C THR A 9 -15.17 9.02 23.74
N LEU A 10 -14.67 10.22 23.47
CA LEU A 10 -14.33 10.67 22.11
C LEU A 10 -13.09 9.91 21.63
N ILE A 11 -13.28 8.80 20.93
CA ILE A 11 -12.19 8.09 20.24
C ILE A 11 -11.74 9.00 19.10
N LEU A 12 -10.62 9.70 19.29
CA LEU A 12 -9.92 10.43 18.24
C LEU A 12 -9.37 9.42 17.23
N LEU A 13 -10.17 9.07 16.23
CA LEU A 13 -9.72 8.41 15.01
C LEU A 13 -8.76 9.38 14.31
N LYS A 14 -7.46 9.25 14.59
CA LYS A 14 -6.44 9.93 13.80
C LYS A 14 -6.57 9.42 12.36
N SER A 15 -6.95 10.30 11.46
CA SER A 15 -6.87 10.09 10.03
C SER A 15 -5.43 9.74 9.67
N ILE A 16 -5.17 8.46 9.42
CA ILE A 16 -3.90 8.01 8.88
C ILE A 16 -3.86 8.60 7.47
N SER A 17 -2.90 9.50 7.20
CA SER A 17 -2.73 10.07 5.86
C SER A 17 -2.48 8.91 4.91
N ALA A 18 -3.50 8.55 4.15
CA ALA A 18 -3.48 7.45 3.21
C ALA A 18 -2.85 8.00 1.91
N MET A 19 -1.53 8.07 1.87
CA MET A 19 -0.82 8.45 0.65
C MET A 19 -0.98 7.32 -0.37
N ALA A 20 -1.47 7.65 -1.57
CA ALA A 20 -1.32 6.77 -2.71
C ALA A 20 0.15 6.79 -3.15
N TRP A 21 0.68 5.68 -3.63
CA TRP A 21 2.04 5.58 -4.15
C TRP A 21 1.93 5.21 -5.62
N SER A 22 2.53 5.99 -6.51
CA SER A 22 2.67 5.62 -7.91
C SER A 22 4.08 5.07 -8.15
N GLY A 23 4.24 4.18 -9.10
CA GLY A 23 5.52 3.52 -9.30
C GLY A 23 5.65 2.80 -10.61
N TYR A 24 6.78 2.12 -10.77
CA TYR A 24 7.09 1.36 -11.96
C TYR A 24 7.52 -0.06 -11.58
N ASP A 25 6.87 -1.05 -12.21
CA ASP A 25 7.30 -2.44 -12.16
C ASP A 25 8.32 -2.72 -13.27
N TYR A 26 9.54 -3.02 -12.87
CA TYR A 26 10.64 -3.32 -13.79
C TYR A 26 10.55 -4.70 -14.43
N ASP A 27 9.88 -5.66 -13.78
CA ASP A 27 9.72 -7.02 -14.29
C ASP A 27 8.69 -7.07 -15.42
N ASN A 28 7.59 -6.33 -15.27
CA ASN A 28 6.55 -6.26 -16.30
C ASN A 28 6.60 -5.03 -17.21
N LYS A 29 7.49 -4.07 -16.91
CA LYS A 29 7.69 -2.83 -17.68
C LYS A 29 6.43 -1.98 -17.79
N THR A 30 5.76 -1.77 -16.67
CA THR A 30 4.48 -1.07 -16.59
C THR A 30 4.41 -0.17 -15.36
N GLU A 31 3.58 0.85 -15.43
CA GLU A 31 3.22 1.66 -14.27
C GLU A 31 2.30 0.85 -13.34
N VAL A 32 2.45 1.11 -12.05
CA VAL A 32 1.65 0.48 -10.98
C VAL A 32 1.29 1.52 -9.93
N ASP A 33 0.11 1.40 -9.32
CA ASP A 33 -0.35 2.30 -8.28
C ASP A 33 -0.79 1.55 -7.03
N ILE A 34 -0.26 1.89 -5.88
CA ILE A 34 -0.78 1.44 -4.58
C ILE A 34 -1.75 2.51 -4.09
N GLY A 35 -3.03 2.18 -4.10
CA GLY A 35 -4.08 3.10 -3.66
C GLY A 35 -3.98 3.48 -2.18
N PRO A 36 -4.63 4.59 -1.79
CA PRO A 36 -4.65 5.05 -0.41
C PRO A 36 -5.28 3.98 0.51
N GLY A 37 -4.74 3.81 1.71
CA GLY A 37 -5.27 2.91 2.74
C GLY A 37 -4.50 1.60 2.87
N ASN A 38 -3.56 1.34 1.96
CA ASN A 38 -2.58 0.28 2.12
C ASN A 38 -1.49 0.70 3.09
N LEU A 39 -1.24 -0.11 4.13
CA LEU A 39 -0.04 0.02 4.96
C LEU A 39 1.10 -0.77 4.30
N VAL A 40 1.91 -0.08 3.49
CA VAL A 40 3.03 -0.70 2.78
C VAL A 40 4.17 -0.98 3.75
N ARG A 41 4.32 -2.25 4.14
CA ARG A 41 5.35 -2.72 5.08
C ARG A 41 5.64 -4.19 4.83
N GLU A 42 6.91 -4.58 5.00
CA GLU A 42 7.36 -5.96 4.94
C GLU A 42 6.48 -6.91 5.77
N GLY A 43 6.13 -8.04 5.16
CA GLY A 43 5.26 -9.05 5.74
C GLY A 43 3.75 -8.79 5.61
N LEU A 44 3.34 -7.56 5.26
CA LEU A 44 1.93 -7.21 5.09
C LEU A 44 1.44 -7.41 3.66
N MET A 45 0.12 -7.53 3.54
CA MET A 45 -0.58 -7.59 2.26
C MET A 45 -0.96 -6.18 1.80
N ILE A 46 -0.86 -5.94 0.50
CA ILE A 46 -1.30 -4.73 -0.17
C ILE A 46 -2.11 -5.07 -1.43
N GLN A 47 -2.93 -4.12 -1.89
CA GLN A 47 -3.43 -4.10 -3.25
C GLN A 47 -2.73 -3.03 -4.07
N PHE A 48 -2.42 -3.36 -5.31
CA PHE A 48 -1.90 -2.42 -6.31
C PHE A 48 -2.68 -2.56 -7.61
N TYR A 49 -2.80 -1.47 -8.35
CA TYR A 49 -3.32 -1.45 -9.71
C TYR A 49 -2.19 -1.69 -10.70
N ASP A 50 -2.41 -2.55 -11.69
CA ASP A 50 -1.45 -2.87 -12.74
C ASP A 50 -1.95 -2.37 -14.10
N ASN A 51 -1.27 -1.36 -14.66
CA ASN A 51 -1.65 -0.79 -15.96
C ASN A 51 -1.48 -1.76 -17.13
N LYS A 52 -0.77 -2.88 -16.95
CA LYS A 52 -0.57 -3.88 -18.00
C LYS A 52 -1.84 -4.65 -18.33
N ASP A 53 -2.63 -4.98 -17.31
CA ASP A 53 -3.88 -5.74 -17.45
C ASP A 53 -5.12 -4.98 -16.97
N ASP A 54 -4.96 -3.72 -16.58
CA ASP A 54 -6.05 -2.82 -16.20
C ASP A 54 -6.84 -3.34 -14.99
N ASN A 55 -6.13 -3.93 -14.02
CA ASN A 55 -6.75 -4.62 -12.90
C ASN A 55 -6.00 -4.44 -11.57
N TYR A 56 -6.69 -4.71 -10.47
CA TYR A 56 -6.10 -4.75 -9.13
C TYR A 56 -5.57 -6.14 -8.79
N HIS A 57 -4.37 -6.15 -8.23
CA HIS A 57 -3.68 -7.36 -7.77
C HIS A 57 -3.46 -7.29 -6.26
N THR A 58 -3.45 -8.46 -5.61
CA THR A 58 -3.09 -8.60 -4.19
C THR A 58 -1.69 -9.17 -4.06
N ALA A 59 -0.84 -8.53 -3.25
CA ALA A 59 0.53 -8.98 -3.05
C ALA A 59 0.99 -8.90 -1.60
N LYS A 60 1.95 -9.77 -1.26
CA LYS A 60 2.68 -9.72 0.01
C LYS A 60 3.99 -8.96 -0.18
N VAL A 61 4.21 -7.91 0.62
CA VAL A 61 5.50 -7.21 0.64
C VAL A 61 6.55 -8.12 1.27
N LEU A 62 7.62 -8.41 0.53
CA LEU A 62 8.71 -9.27 0.98
C LEU A 62 9.84 -8.45 1.61
N PHE A 63 10.21 -7.35 0.94
CA PHE A 63 11.35 -6.53 1.31
C PHE A 63 11.17 -5.09 0.83
N MET A 64 11.67 -4.12 1.60
CA MET A 64 11.66 -2.71 1.23
C MET A 64 13.00 -2.05 1.55
N GLN A 65 13.50 -1.23 0.62
CA GLN A 65 14.68 -0.41 0.85
C GLN A 65 14.57 0.94 0.16
N SER A 66 15.28 1.94 0.68
CA SER A 66 15.44 3.22 -0.01
C SER A 66 16.26 3.02 -1.29
N ALA A 67 15.82 3.61 -2.38
CA ALA A 67 16.51 3.62 -3.66
C ALA A 67 16.70 5.06 -4.16
N ALA A 68 17.54 5.24 -5.18
CA ALA A 68 17.70 6.55 -5.80
C ALA A 68 16.37 6.99 -6.44
N GLY A 69 15.76 8.03 -5.88
CA GLY A 69 14.52 8.60 -6.39
C GLY A 69 13.23 7.90 -5.95
N GLY A 70 13.27 6.97 -4.99
CA GLY A 70 12.06 6.32 -4.49
C GLY A 70 12.31 5.22 -3.46
N THR A 71 11.32 4.37 -3.28
CA THR A 71 11.42 3.15 -2.46
C THR A 71 11.37 1.93 -3.36
N GLU A 72 12.38 1.07 -3.27
CA GLU A 72 12.32 -0.24 -3.90
C GLU A 72 11.53 -1.20 -3.03
N ILE A 73 10.58 -1.90 -3.64
CA ILE A 73 9.71 -2.88 -2.98
C ILE A 73 9.78 -4.17 -3.78
N GLN A 74 10.19 -5.25 -3.10
CA GLN A 74 10.00 -6.60 -3.61
C GLN A 74 8.72 -7.16 -2.99
N LEU A 75 7.90 -7.77 -3.83
CA LEU A 75 6.63 -8.35 -3.42
C LEU A 75 6.34 -9.66 -4.15
N HIS A 76 5.51 -10.48 -3.53
CA HIS A 76 4.95 -11.67 -4.16
C HIS A 76 3.51 -11.39 -4.57
N ASP A 77 3.27 -11.30 -5.87
CA ASP A 77 1.95 -11.14 -6.50
C ASP A 77 1.19 -12.48 -6.44
N LEU A 78 0.08 -12.50 -5.70
CA LEU A 78 -0.71 -13.72 -5.47
C LEU A 78 -1.56 -14.12 -6.67
N ASP A 79 -1.89 -13.17 -7.55
CA ASP A 79 -2.75 -13.42 -8.70
C ASP A 79 -1.94 -14.04 -9.84
N THR A 80 -0.67 -13.62 -9.99
CA THR A 80 0.25 -14.21 -10.97
C THR A 80 1.20 -15.26 -10.39
N ASN A 81 1.25 -15.39 -9.05
CA ASN A 81 2.16 -16.24 -8.29
C ASN A 81 3.64 -16.01 -8.65
N LYS A 82 4.04 -14.73 -8.71
CA LYS A 82 5.40 -14.30 -9.09
C LYS A 82 5.92 -13.22 -8.15
N ASP A 83 7.24 -13.23 -7.94
CA ASP A 83 7.93 -12.12 -7.30
C ASP A 83 8.14 -10.99 -8.30
N ARG A 84 7.92 -9.75 -7.86
CA ARG A 84 8.05 -8.53 -8.67
C ARG A 84 8.78 -7.44 -7.89
N THR A 85 9.50 -6.58 -8.60
CA THR A 85 10.26 -5.45 -8.04
C THR A 85 9.72 -4.13 -8.56
N PHE A 86 9.20 -3.32 -7.63
CA PHE A 86 8.67 -1.99 -7.92
C PHE A 86 9.64 -0.92 -7.42
N ILE A 87 9.79 0.18 -8.17
CA ILE A 87 10.28 1.44 -7.62
C ILE A 87 9.09 2.36 -7.48
N MET A 88 8.79 2.75 -6.24
CA MET A 88 7.67 3.61 -5.91
C MET A 88 8.14 5.03 -5.61
N TYR A 89 7.38 5.99 -6.13
CA TYR A 89 7.54 7.43 -5.98
C TYR A 89 6.43 7.95 -5.05
N ASP A 90 6.77 8.83 -4.11
CA ASP A 90 5.85 9.43 -3.14
C ASP A 90 5.16 10.71 -3.64
#